data_AF-A0A2B7WSW1-F1
#
_entry.id   AF-A0A2B7WSW1-F1
#
_cell.length_a   1.000
_cell.length_b   1.000
_cell.length_c   1.000
_cell.angle_alpha   90.00
_cell.angle_beta   90.00
_cell.angle_gamma   90.00
#
_symmetry.space_group_name_H-M   'P 1'
#
loop_
_entity.id
_entity.type
_entity.pdbx_description
1 polymer ?
#
loop_
_entity_poly.entity_id
_entity_poly.type
_entity_poly.pdbx_seq_one_letter_code
_entity_poly.pdbx_strand_id
1 'polypeptide(L)'
;MVRTPPQRVQPRSLWSRKLDILYVVFLSVSVFLAFAIDFVPFYPAGVFPQWTRAIYDFYVNNYNDPLYVKDPPFFQLFLVIEALYSVPLSLWAIRGLIQDNRMVPLYILPLATHLVLSTIICFVEVWNTQDWPSEDINQNLPGYIGFFIIAITMLVDMFSRLKSSLVEKAKLGLEYRTPMRRKHAFIFTKANMATHRRSQYRRASALTHHTLRAASFIANVIFLAFIAHLTRVYHDTYPPAYVAACWAIVWDGLETIMVLNRSNFRFSSGTLTTVDLLGFLMLVPASLANWWISGFNNRSYEYDRATELADADKWNWNHKCVWVACASL
;
A
#
# COMPACT_ATOMS: atom_id res chain seq x y z
N MET A 1 29.09 -34.24 -17.66
CA MET A 1 28.78 -32.82 -17.91
C MET A 1 28.95 -32.05 -16.61
N VAL A 2 30.06 -31.33 -16.48
CA VAL A 2 30.32 -30.44 -15.35
C VAL A 2 29.43 -29.21 -15.54
N ARG A 3 28.47 -28.98 -14.63
CA ARG A 3 27.66 -27.75 -14.64
C ARG A 3 28.56 -26.62 -14.18
N THR A 4 28.90 -25.70 -15.07
CA THR A 4 29.48 -24.42 -14.67
C THR A 4 28.54 -23.74 -13.67
N PRO A 5 29.05 -23.25 -12.52
CA PRO A 5 28.23 -22.58 -11.54
C PRO A 5 27.54 -21.38 -12.19
N PRO A 6 26.28 -21.06 -11.79
CA PRO A 6 25.57 -19.92 -12.34
C PRO A 6 26.41 -18.66 -12.09
N GLN A 7 26.85 -18.01 -13.17
CA GLN A 7 27.54 -16.74 -13.09
C GLN A 7 26.66 -15.74 -12.34
N ARG A 8 27.21 -15.13 -11.28
CA ARG A 8 26.56 -13.98 -10.64
C ARG A 8 26.51 -12.86 -11.67
N VAL A 9 25.30 -12.50 -12.09
CA VAL A 9 25.08 -11.31 -12.91
C VAL A 9 25.58 -10.12 -12.08
N GLN A 10 26.56 -9.40 -12.60
CA GLN A 10 27.08 -8.23 -11.92
C GLN A 10 26.00 -7.13 -11.88
N PRO A 11 25.87 -6.40 -10.77
CA PRO A 11 24.92 -5.30 -10.66
C PRO A 11 25.28 -4.20 -11.66
N ARG A 12 24.28 -3.64 -12.32
CA ARG A 12 24.46 -2.55 -13.28
C ARG A 12 24.74 -1.24 -12.54
N SER A 13 25.67 -0.45 -13.07
CA SER A 13 25.95 0.90 -12.55
C SER A 13 24.67 1.74 -12.53
N LEU A 14 24.43 2.48 -11.45
CA LEU A 14 23.27 3.36 -11.31
C LEU A 14 23.21 4.40 -12.44
N TRP A 15 24.37 4.88 -12.90
CA TRP A 15 24.50 5.82 -14.02
C TRP A 15 23.96 5.29 -15.36
N SER A 16 23.90 3.97 -15.51
CA SER A 16 23.31 3.34 -16.70
C SER A 16 21.79 3.18 -16.62
N ARG A 17 21.20 3.39 -15.44
CA ARG A 17 19.78 3.17 -15.12
C ARG A 17 19.09 4.50 -14.82
N LYS A 18 18.84 5.30 -15.87
CA LYS A 18 18.31 6.67 -15.75
C LYS A 18 17.01 6.77 -14.94
N LEU A 19 16.08 5.83 -15.12
CA LEU A 19 14.84 5.77 -14.32
C LEU A 19 15.11 5.47 -12.84
N ASP A 20 16.10 4.63 -12.53
CA ASP A 20 16.44 4.32 -11.15
C ASP A 20 17.03 5.55 -10.44
N ILE A 21 17.78 6.40 -11.16
CA ILE A 21 18.25 7.71 -10.64
C ILE A 21 17.04 8.60 -10.34
N LEU A 22 16.10 8.72 -11.29
CA LEU A 22 14.89 9.51 -11.10
C LEU A 22 14.13 9.06 -9.85
N TYR A 23 13.93 7.76 -9.66
CA TYR A 23 13.22 7.23 -8.49
C TYR A 23 14.02 7.41 -7.20
N VAL A 24 15.34 7.26 -7.22
CA VAL A 24 16.17 7.55 -6.04
C VAL A 24 16.02 9.00 -5.62
N VAL A 25 16.10 9.95 -6.56
CA VAL A 25 15.92 11.38 -6.27
C VAL A 25 14.50 11.64 -5.76
N PHE A 26 13.50 11.14 -6.48
CA PHE A 26 12.09 11.29 -6.11
C PHE A 26 11.80 10.78 -4.71
N LEU A 27 12.12 9.51 -4.41
CA LEU A 27 11.90 8.91 -3.10
C LEU A 27 12.70 9.62 -2.00
N SER A 28 13.91 10.11 -2.30
CA SER A 28 14.71 10.86 -1.31
C SER A 28 14.06 12.20 -0.96
N VAL A 29 13.55 12.92 -1.97
CA VAL A 29 12.81 14.17 -1.77
C VAL A 29 11.50 13.90 -1.02
N SER A 30 10.74 12.86 -1.40
CA SER A 30 9.51 12.49 -0.70
C SER A 30 9.76 12.17 0.78
N VAL A 31 10.79 11.38 1.08
CA VAL A 31 11.16 11.09 2.48
C VAL A 31 11.55 12.36 3.23
N PHE A 32 12.33 13.25 2.61
CA PHE A 32 12.70 14.51 3.22
C PHE A 32 11.48 15.39 3.52
N LEU A 33 10.58 15.56 2.56
CA LEU A 33 9.35 16.36 2.72
C LEU A 33 8.42 15.77 3.78
N ALA A 34 8.30 14.44 3.84
CA ALA A 34 7.51 13.78 4.87
C ALA A 34 8.00 14.16 6.28
N PHE A 35 9.32 14.14 6.53
CA PHE A 35 9.87 14.56 7.82
C PHE A 35 9.82 16.07 8.06
N ALA A 36 9.94 16.88 7.02
CA ALA A 36 10.06 18.34 7.10
C ALA A 36 8.71 19.07 7.13
N ILE A 37 7.64 18.46 6.61
CA ILE A 37 6.32 19.07 6.46
C ILE A 37 5.26 18.15 7.08
N ASP A 38 5.08 16.94 6.55
CA ASP A 38 3.95 16.05 6.89
C ASP A 38 3.93 15.60 8.35
N PHE A 39 5.10 15.29 8.92
CA PHE A 39 5.18 14.80 10.30
C PHE A 39 5.28 15.91 11.33
N VAL A 40 5.45 17.18 10.91
CA VAL A 40 5.59 18.31 11.82
C VAL A 40 4.41 18.46 12.79
N PRO A 41 3.14 18.32 12.36
CA PRO A 41 1.99 18.35 13.25
C PRO A 41 1.97 17.27 14.35
N PHE A 42 2.68 16.14 14.16
CA PHE A 42 2.68 15.02 15.10
C PHE A 42 3.86 15.01 16.08
N TYR A 43 4.85 15.87 15.86
CA TYR A 43 6.02 15.91 16.75
C TYR A 43 5.62 16.52 18.12
N PRO A 44 6.06 15.92 19.24
CA PRO A 44 5.75 16.39 20.58
C PRO A 44 6.48 17.70 20.91
N ALA A 45 5.82 18.55 21.71
CA ALA A 45 6.33 19.84 22.15
C ALA A 45 7.71 19.73 22.83
N GLY A 46 8.82 20.02 22.13
CA GLY A 46 10.17 20.12 22.69
C GLY A 46 11.24 19.19 22.09
N VAL A 47 10.87 18.27 21.19
CA VAL A 47 11.84 17.37 20.51
C VAL A 47 12.30 17.93 19.15
N PHE A 48 11.79 19.09 18.76
CA PHE A 48 11.93 19.58 17.39
C PHE A 48 13.27 20.27 17.12
N PRO A 49 13.93 19.94 16.00
CA PRO A 49 14.90 20.84 15.40
C PRO A 49 14.19 22.10 14.91
N GLN A 50 14.63 23.30 15.31
CA GLN A 50 14.01 24.57 14.89
C GLN A 50 13.90 24.73 13.36
N TRP A 51 14.80 24.10 12.60
CA TRP A 51 14.82 24.19 11.15
C TRP A 51 13.63 23.50 10.46
N THR A 52 13.06 22.42 11.02
CA THR A 52 11.88 21.77 10.41
C THR A 52 10.64 22.64 10.54
N ARG A 53 10.47 23.30 11.68
CA ARG A 53 9.39 24.28 11.87
C ARG A 53 9.51 25.45 10.90
N ALA A 54 10.72 25.97 10.67
CA ALA A 54 10.91 27.03 9.69
C ALA A 54 10.48 26.63 8.26
N ILE A 55 10.73 25.38 7.86
CA ILE A 55 10.29 24.86 6.54
C ILE A 55 8.77 24.68 6.50
N TYR A 56 8.19 24.10 7.55
CA TYR A 56 6.74 23.93 7.65
C TYR A 56 6.00 25.28 7.65
N ASP A 57 6.45 26.23 8.48
CA ASP A 57 5.86 27.57 8.56
C ASP A 57 6.02 28.29 7.22
N PHE A 58 7.19 28.18 6.56
CA PHE A 58 7.35 28.70 5.21
C PHE A 58 6.34 28.09 4.24
N TYR A 59 6.19 26.76 4.25
CA TYR A 59 5.27 26.09 3.34
C TYR A 59 3.81 26.52 3.58
N VAL A 60 3.31 26.42 4.81
CA VAL A 60 1.93 26.78 5.16
C VAL A 60 1.64 28.25 4.84
N ASN A 61 2.56 29.17 5.16
CA ASN A 61 2.35 30.60 4.94
C ASN A 61 2.44 31.04 3.48
N ASN A 62 3.14 30.30 2.62
CA ASN A 62 3.34 30.69 1.21
C ASN A 62 2.41 29.96 0.24
N TYR A 63 1.98 28.73 0.57
CA TYR A 63 1.23 27.89 -0.35
C TYR A 63 -0.25 27.77 -0.02
N ASN A 64 -0.65 28.07 1.23
CA ASN A 64 -2.06 27.99 1.68
C ASN A 64 -2.77 26.71 1.19
N ASP A 65 -2.10 25.56 1.34
CA ASP A 65 -2.55 24.31 0.74
C ASP A 65 -3.85 23.81 1.43
N PRO A 66 -4.94 23.57 0.66
CA PRO A 66 -6.22 23.15 1.21
C PRO A 66 -6.16 21.91 2.09
N LEU A 67 -5.25 20.97 1.82
CA LEU A 67 -5.14 19.72 2.58
C LEU A 67 -4.63 19.97 4.00
N TYR A 68 -3.71 20.91 4.17
CA TYR A 68 -3.16 21.23 5.49
C TYR A 68 -4.03 22.22 6.27
N VAL A 69 -4.73 23.12 5.58
CA VAL A 69 -5.60 24.10 6.24
C VAL A 69 -6.93 23.48 6.67
N LYS A 70 -7.55 22.66 5.82
CA LYS A 70 -8.84 22.01 6.11
C LYS A 70 -8.70 20.74 6.95
N ASP A 71 -7.52 20.09 6.89
CA ASP A 71 -7.21 18.83 7.57
C ASP A 71 -8.31 17.77 7.39
N PRO A 72 -8.65 17.37 6.15
CA PRO A 72 -9.75 16.47 5.92
C PRO A 72 -9.46 15.09 6.55
N PRO A 73 -10.46 14.35 7.07
CA PRO A 73 -10.21 13.13 7.86
C PRO A 73 -9.37 12.05 7.18
N PHE A 74 -9.40 11.95 5.84
CA PHE A 74 -8.57 10.98 5.10
C PHE A 74 -7.08 11.39 5.05
N PHE A 75 -6.77 12.67 5.21
CA PHE A 75 -5.40 13.19 5.15
C PHE A 75 -4.58 12.65 6.32
N GLN A 76 -5.16 12.65 7.53
CA GLN A 76 -4.58 12.02 8.71
C GLN A 76 -4.25 10.53 8.48
N LEU A 77 -5.14 9.79 7.81
CA LEU A 77 -4.88 8.40 7.44
C LEU A 77 -3.69 8.27 6.47
N PHE A 78 -3.56 9.16 5.50
CA PHE A 78 -2.40 9.16 4.61
C PHE A 78 -1.10 9.47 5.33
N LEU A 79 -1.09 10.39 6.29
CA LEU A 79 0.09 10.68 7.11
C LEU A 79 0.51 9.45 7.93
N VAL A 80 -0.47 8.71 8.49
CA VAL A 80 -0.23 7.43 9.19
C VAL A 80 0.40 6.39 8.27
N ILE A 81 -0.18 6.19 7.08
CA ILE A 81 0.31 5.22 6.10
C ILE A 81 1.70 5.66 5.61
N GLU A 82 1.92 6.95 5.42
CA GLU A 82 3.20 7.49 5.02
C GLU A 82 4.28 7.20 6.06
N ALA A 83 4.00 7.46 7.34
CA ALA A 83 4.93 7.20 8.45
C ALA A 83 5.24 5.71 8.63
N LEU A 84 4.23 4.84 8.56
CA LEU A 84 4.38 3.42 8.88
C LEU A 84 4.81 2.56 7.69
N TYR A 85 4.46 2.98 6.48
CA TYR A 85 4.67 2.18 5.28
C TYR A 85 5.49 2.91 4.22
N SER A 86 5.04 4.08 3.75
CA SER A 86 5.66 4.72 2.58
C SER A 86 7.09 5.16 2.85
N VAL A 87 7.38 5.81 3.98
CA VAL A 87 8.72 6.28 4.35
C VAL A 87 9.68 5.13 4.61
N PRO A 88 9.38 4.13 5.47
CA PRO A 88 10.27 2.99 5.69
C PRO A 88 10.58 2.22 4.40
N LEU A 89 9.56 2.01 3.57
CA LEU A 89 9.72 1.30 2.30
C LEU A 89 10.51 2.13 1.29
N SER A 90 10.33 3.45 1.26
CA SER A 90 11.10 4.37 0.40
C SER A 90 12.58 4.36 0.77
N LEU A 91 12.92 4.40 2.06
CA LEU A 91 14.30 4.29 2.54
C LEU A 91 14.95 2.96 2.12
N TRP A 92 14.21 1.85 2.25
CA TRP A 92 14.65 0.55 1.76
C TRP A 92 14.82 0.54 0.23
N ALA A 93 13.86 1.11 -0.50
CA ALA A 93 13.81 1.15 -1.95
C ALA A 93 14.97 1.97 -2.53
N ILE A 94 15.32 3.12 -1.93
CA ILE A 94 16.48 3.94 -2.31
C ILE A 94 17.75 3.08 -2.29
N ARG A 95 18.00 2.39 -1.17
CA ARG A 95 19.14 1.47 -1.05
C ARG A 95 19.05 0.33 -2.08
N GLY A 96 17.87 -0.24 -2.26
CA GLY A 96 17.62 -1.32 -3.22
C GLY A 96 17.92 -0.92 -4.66
N LEU A 97 17.51 0.28 -5.08
CA LEU A 97 17.77 0.85 -6.40
C LEU A 97 19.26 1.09 -6.62
N ILE A 98 19.94 1.70 -5.65
CA ILE A 98 21.40 1.92 -5.70
C ILE A 98 22.14 0.58 -5.88
N GLN A 99 21.69 -0.47 -5.18
CA GLN A 99 22.31 -1.79 -5.18
C GLN A 99 21.86 -2.71 -6.34
N ASP A 100 20.99 -2.25 -7.25
CA ASP A 100 20.41 -3.06 -8.32
C ASP A 100 19.74 -4.36 -7.80
N ASN A 101 19.01 -4.23 -6.68
CA ASN A 101 18.39 -5.38 -6.04
C ASN A 101 17.17 -5.86 -6.86
N ARG A 102 17.18 -7.15 -7.24
CA ARG A 102 16.13 -7.79 -8.05
C ARG A 102 14.75 -7.81 -7.41
N MET A 103 14.65 -7.62 -6.10
CA MET A 103 13.38 -7.56 -5.39
C MET A 103 12.72 -6.18 -5.47
N VAL A 104 13.44 -5.15 -5.93
CA VAL A 104 12.95 -3.78 -6.00
C VAL A 104 11.60 -3.67 -6.74
N PRO A 105 11.41 -4.27 -7.94
CA PRO A 105 10.12 -4.17 -8.63
C PRO A 105 8.95 -4.79 -7.87
N LEU A 106 9.20 -5.76 -7.00
CA LEU A 106 8.14 -6.38 -6.21
C LEU A 106 7.64 -5.46 -5.09
N TYR A 107 8.55 -4.75 -4.44
CA TYR A 107 8.24 -3.90 -3.29
C TYR A 107 7.88 -2.47 -3.68
N ILE A 108 8.51 -1.90 -4.70
CA ILE A 108 8.16 -0.55 -5.20
C ILE A 108 6.79 -0.57 -5.89
N LEU A 109 6.35 -1.70 -6.47
CA LEU A 109 5.07 -1.73 -7.17
C LEU A 109 3.87 -1.38 -6.27
N PRO A 110 3.65 -2.03 -5.10
CA PRO A 110 2.62 -1.60 -4.15
C PRO A 110 2.80 -0.17 -3.64
N LEU A 111 4.05 0.27 -3.39
CA LEU A 111 4.34 1.65 -3.01
C LEU A 111 3.87 2.64 -4.08
N ALA A 112 4.26 2.43 -5.34
CA ALA A 112 3.89 3.28 -6.47
C ALA A 112 2.37 3.31 -6.65
N THR A 113 1.68 2.17 -6.50
CA THR A 113 0.21 2.13 -6.52
C THR A 113 -0.39 3.00 -5.42
N HIS A 114 0.13 2.90 -4.19
CA HIS A 114 -0.32 3.72 -3.07
C HIS A 114 -0.12 5.22 -3.37
N LEU A 115 1.08 5.62 -3.85
CA LEU A 115 1.37 7.01 -4.21
C LEU A 115 0.43 7.54 -5.30
N VAL A 116 0.14 6.75 -6.33
CA VAL A 116 -0.82 7.13 -7.39
C VAL A 116 -2.22 7.33 -6.82
N LEU A 117 -2.70 6.40 -5.99
CA LEU A 117 -4.05 6.46 -5.42
C LEU A 117 -4.22 7.61 -4.43
N SER A 118 -3.25 7.83 -3.54
CA SER A 118 -3.31 8.96 -2.59
C SER A 118 -3.30 10.28 -3.33
N THR A 119 -2.45 10.45 -4.35
CA THR A 119 -2.43 11.68 -5.15
C THR A 119 -3.74 11.91 -5.93
N ILE A 120 -4.39 10.87 -6.46
CA ILE A 120 -5.72 10.99 -7.08
C ILE A 120 -6.75 11.49 -6.06
N ILE A 121 -6.74 10.94 -4.85
CA ILE A 121 -7.67 11.37 -3.79
C ILE A 121 -7.41 12.82 -3.40
N CYS A 122 -6.14 13.24 -3.28
CA CYS A 122 -5.77 14.64 -3.07
C CYS A 122 -6.28 15.54 -4.19
N PHE A 123 -6.13 15.14 -5.47
CA PHE A 123 -6.70 15.90 -6.60
C PHE A 123 -8.21 16.05 -6.50
N VAL A 124 -8.92 14.98 -6.15
CA VAL A 124 -10.38 15.01 -6.00
C VAL A 124 -10.77 15.98 -4.88
N GLU A 125 -10.08 15.99 -3.76
CA GLU A 125 -10.37 16.94 -2.67
C GLU A 125 -10.09 18.39 -3.09
N VAL A 126 -8.92 18.66 -3.67
CA VAL A 126 -8.55 20.01 -4.12
C VAL A 126 -9.53 20.51 -5.18
N TRP A 127 -9.94 19.65 -6.12
CA TRP A 127 -10.88 20.02 -7.19
C TRP A 127 -12.30 20.27 -6.69
N ASN A 128 -12.74 19.55 -5.65
CA ASN A 128 -14.07 19.72 -5.08
C ASN A 128 -14.14 20.83 -4.01
N THR A 129 -13.02 21.45 -3.66
CA THR A 129 -12.99 22.56 -2.72
C THR A 129 -13.48 23.82 -3.43
N GLN A 130 -14.78 24.12 -3.31
CA GLN A 130 -15.43 25.24 -4.00
C GLN A 130 -15.08 26.62 -3.42
N ASP A 131 -14.62 26.66 -2.17
CA ASP A 131 -14.40 27.91 -1.44
C ASP A 131 -12.97 28.45 -1.53
N TRP A 132 -12.08 27.81 -2.29
CA TRP A 132 -10.66 28.20 -2.34
C TRP A 132 -10.35 29.17 -3.48
N PRO A 133 -9.48 30.18 -3.25
CA PRO A 133 -8.98 31.03 -4.32
C PRO A 133 -8.29 30.20 -5.41
N SER A 134 -8.63 30.47 -6.67
CA SER A 134 -8.03 29.78 -7.82
C SER A 134 -6.52 30.01 -7.93
N GLU A 135 -6.01 31.13 -7.40
CA GLU A 135 -4.59 31.45 -7.36
C GLU A 135 -3.81 30.46 -6.47
N ASP A 136 -4.31 30.17 -5.27
CA ASP A 136 -3.69 29.20 -4.34
C ASP A 136 -3.73 27.77 -4.90
N ILE A 137 -4.83 27.39 -5.58
CA ILE A 137 -4.92 26.11 -6.28
C ILE A 137 -3.86 26.03 -7.38
N ASN A 138 -3.74 27.08 -8.20
CA ASN A 138 -2.80 27.12 -9.33
C ASN A 138 -1.33 27.10 -8.88
N GLN A 139 -1.01 27.59 -7.68
CA GLN A 139 0.34 27.53 -7.12
C GLN A 139 0.73 26.10 -6.67
N ASN A 140 -0.21 25.33 -6.14
CA ASN A 140 0.04 23.98 -5.63
C ASN A 140 -0.08 22.88 -6.70
N LEU A 141 -0.96 23.09 -7.69
CA LEU A 141 -1.29 22.10 -8.72
C LEU A 141 -0.06 21.55 -9.50
N PRO A 142 0.96 22.36 -9.87
CA PRO A 142 2.14 21.85 -10.54
C PRO A 142 2.91 20.80 -9.71
N GLY A 143 2.96 20.96 -8.39
CA GLY A 143 3.58 20.00 -7.47
C GLY A 143 2.87 18.65 -7.50
N TYR A 144 1.54 18.67 -7.37
CA TYR A 144 0.71 17.46 -7.44
C TYR A 144 0.83 16.74 -8.78
N ILE A 145 0.79 17.48 -9.89
CA ILE A 145 0.93 16.91 -11.24
C ILE A 145 2.31 16.29 -11.43
N GLY A 146 3.38 16.98 -11.02
CA GLY A 146 4.74 16.46 -11.10
C GLY A 146 4.90 15.16 -10.31
N PHE A 147 4.40 15.14 -9.08
CA PHE A 147 4.42 13.94 -8.22
C PHE A 147 3.67 12.77 -8.87
N PHE A 148 2.46 13.02 -9.38
CA PHE A 148 1.62 12.02 -10.02
C PHE A 148 2.27 11.38 -11.26
N ILE A 149 2.87 12.20 -12.13
CA ILE A 149 3.54 11.74 -13.35
C ILE A 149 4.70 10.79 -12.99
N ILE A 150 5.51 11.14 -11.99
CA ILE A 150 6.64 10.30 -11.56
C ILE A 150 6.12 9.01 -10.92
N ALA A 151 5.09 9.08 -10.07
CA ALA A 151 4.49 7.92 -9.43
C ALA A 151 3.90 6.92 -10.46
N ILE A 152 3.18 7.39 -11.48
CA ILE A 152 2.67 6.53 -12.57
C ILE A 152 3.82 5.93 -13.37
N THR A 153 4.84 6.72 -13.70
CA THR A 153 6.00 6.23 -14.44
C THR A 153 6.68 5.09 -13.69
N MET A 154 6.86 5.26 -12.37
CA MET A 154 7.39 4.26 -11.47
C MET A 154 6.51 3.00 -11.42
N LEU A 155 5.19 3.16 -11.32
CA LEU A 155 4.23 2.05 -11.32
C LEU A 155 4.35 1.20 -12.60
N VAL A 156 4.33 1.83 -13.76
CA VAL A 156 4.40 1.15 -15.07
C VAL A 156 5.74 0.46 -15.27
N ASP A 157 6.84 1.10 -14.90
CA ASP A 157 8.18 0.52 -15.02
C ASP A 157 8.34 -0.71 -14.09
N MET A 158 7.97 -0.61 -12.81
CA MET A 158 8.08 -1.75 -11.89
C MET A 158 7.20 -2.92 -12.33
N PHE A 159 5.99 -2.66 -12.81
CA PHE A 159 5.12 -3.69 -13.38
C PHE A 159 5.78 -4.37 -14.59
N SER A 160 6.37 -3.58 -15.50
CA SER A 160 7.04 -4.08 -16.71
C SER A 160 8.26 -4.95 -16.39
N ARG A 161 9.08 -4.54 -15.41
CA ARG A 161 10.23 -5.32 -14.94
C ARG A 161 9.81 -6.63 -14.29
N LEU A 162 8.77 -6.59 -13.45
CA LEU A 162 8.25 -7.78 -12.78
C LEU A 162 7.66 -8.76 -13.79
N LYS A 163 6.82 -8.28 -14.72
CA LYS A 163 6.25 -9.08 -15.81
C LYS A 163 7.34 -9.75 -16.65
N SER A 164 8.36 -8.99 -17.07
CA SER A 164 9.47 -9.54 -17.87
C SER A 164 10.19 -10.67 -17.14
N SER A 165 10.45 -10.48 -15.84
CA SER A 165 11.10 -11.49 -14.99
C SER A 165 10.26 -12.76 -14.83
N LEU A 166 8.93 -12.63 -14.71
CA LEU A 166 8.02 -13.76 -14.60
C LEU A 166 7.91 -14.55 -15.91
N VAL A 167 7.83 -13.85 -17.05
CA VAL A 167 7.79 -14.46 -18.38
C VAL A 167 9.08 -15.24 -18.68
N GLU A 168 10.24 -14.67 -18.35
CA GLU A 168 11.52 -15.36 -18.53
C GLU A 168 11.59 -16.65 -17.70
N LYS A 169 11.20 -16.60 -16.43
CA LYS A 169 11.14 -17.80 -15.57
C LYS A 169 10.16 -18.86 -16.12
N ALA A 170 9.03 -18.44 -16.67
CA ALA A 170 8.06 -19.36 -17.27
C ALA A 170 8.64 -20.08 -18.49
N LYS A 171 9.37 -19.37 -19.37
CA LYS A 171 10.04 -19.95 -20.54
C LYS A 171 11.09 -21.00 -20.14
N LEU A 172 11.95 -20.66 -19.17
CA LEU A 172 12.96 -21.59 -18.65
C LEU A 172 12.33 -22.84 -18.01
N GLY A 173 11.19 -22.68 -17.33
CA GLY A 173 10.43 -23.78 -16.77
C GLY A 173 9.85 -24.72 -17.83
N LEU A 174 9.44 -24.19 -18.99
CA LEU A 174 8.94 -24.97 -20.13
C LEU A 174 10.08 -25.71 -20.86
N GLU A 175 11.21 -25.04 -21.08
CA GLU A 175 12.38 -25.63 -21.75
C GLU A 175 13.01 -26.77 -20.94
N TYR A 176 13.01 -26.67 -19.61
CA TYR A 176 13.45 -27.78 -18.75
C TYR A 176 12.49 -28.99 -18.80
N ARG A 177 11.25 -28.80 -19.27
CA ARG A 177 10.22 -29.85 -19.34
C ARG A 177 10.27 -30.66 -20.65
N THR A 178 10.87 -30.11 -21.71
CA THR A 178 10.76 -30.66 -23.07
C THR A 178 11.72 -31.81 -23.47
N PRO A 179 12.88 -32.10 -22.84
CA PRO A 179 13.70 -33.25 -23.27
C PRO A 179 13.43 -34.57 -22.53
N MET A 180 12.74 -34.58 -21.38
CA MET A 180 12.59 -35.82 -20.60
C MET A 180 11.52 -36.79 -21.09
N ARG A 181 10.64 -36.38 -22.03
CA ARG A 181 9.55 -37.24 -22.52
C ARG A 181 9.97 -38.23 -23.62
N ARG A 182 11.21 -38.19 -24.11
CA ARG A 182 11.69 -39.08 -25.19
C ARG A 182 12.68 -40.18 -24.77
N LYS A 183 13.12 -40.27 -23.50
CA LYS A 183 14.15 -41.25 -23.09
C LYS A 183 13.85 -42.11 -21.86
N HIS A 184 12.63 -42.08 -21.31
CA HIS A 184 12.32 -42.87 -20.10
C HIS A 184 11.18 -43.85 -20.33
N ALA A 185 11.39 -44.76 -21.30
CA ALA A 185 10.84 -46.11 -21.25
C ALA A 185 11.75 -47.08 -20.46
N PHE A 186 12.90 -46.64 -19.90
CA PHE A 186 13.88 -47.60 -19.35
C PHE A 186 14.55 -47.27 -18.01
N ILE A 187 14.20 -46.19 -17.29
CA ILE A 187 14.80 -45.96 -15.96
C ILE A 187 13.72 -45.56 -14.95
N PHE A 188 13.05 -46.58 -14.41
CA PHE A 188 11.94 -46.44 -13.46
C PHE A 188 12.38 -46.43 -11.98
N THR A 189 13.68 -46.25 -11.66
CA THR A 189 14.16 -46.42 -10.27
C THR A 189 14.69 -45.15 -9.60
N LYS A 190 14.95 -44.05 -10.32
CA LYS A 190 15.44 -42.77 -9.73
C LYS A 190 14.37 -41.68 -9.54
N ALA A 191 13.12 -41.96 -9.91
CA ALA A 191 12.02 -41.01 -9.84
C ALA A 191 11.48 -40.77 -8.41
N ASN A 192 11.77 -41.66 -7.45
CA ASN A 192 11.19 -41.57 -6.09
C ASN A 192 11.84 -40.53 -5.16
N MET A 193 13.06 -40.05 -5.42
CA MET A 193 13.68 -39.01 -4.58
C MET A 193 13.32 -37.58 -5.00
N ALA A 194 13.05 -37.33 -6.29
CA ALA A 194 12.72 -35.99 -6.80
C ALA A 194 11.27 -35.59 -6.50
N THR A 195 10.35 -36.56 -6.40
CA THR A 195 8.97 -36.36 -5.94
C THR A 195 8.92 -35.94 -4.47
N HIS A 196 9.84 -36.43 -3.63
CA HIS A 196 9.84 -36.12 -2.21
C HIS A 196 10.26 -34.67 -1.87
N ARG A 197 11.21 -34.08 -2.61
CA ARG A 197 11.59 -32.66 -2.41
C ARG A 197 10.53 -31.67 -2.93
N ARG A 198 9.81 -32.03 -3.99
CA ARG A 198 8.71 -31.20 -4.52
C ARG A 198 7.50 -31.15 -3.58
N SER A 199 7.21 -32.22 -2.84
CA SER A 199 6.13 -32.21 -1.85
C SER A 199 6.47 -31.33 -0.64
N GLN A 200 7.74 -31.30 -0.23
CA GLN A 200 8.21 -30.51 0.92
C GLN A 200 8.10 -28.99 0.68
N TYR A 201 8.52 -28.50 -0.49
CA TYR A 201 8.41 -27.07 -0.84
C TYR A 201 6.95 -26.61 -0.95
N ARG A 202 6.07 -27.50 -1.44
CA ARG A 202 4.63 -27.21 -1.59
C ARG A 202 3.93 -27.14 -0.22
N ARG A 203 4.38 -27.93 0.76
CA ARG A 203 3.89 -27.86 2.15
C ARG A 203 4.36 -26.59 2.85
N ALA A 204 5.62 -26.19 2.67
CA ALA A 204 6.16 -24.97 3.29
C ALA A 204 5.44 -23.71 2.81
N SER A 205 5.22 -23.57 1.49
CA SER A 205 4.48 -22.43 0.92
C SER A 205 3.01 -22.42 1.29
N ALA A 206 2.38 -23.60 1.43
CA ALA A 206 1.00 -23.67 1.92
C ALA A 206 0.92 -23.20 3.37
N LEU A 207 1.87 -23.62 4.22
CA LEU A 207 1.92 -23.20 5.61
C LEU A 207 2.08 -21.68 5.75
N THR A 208 2.99 -21.05 5.00
CA THR A 208 3.16 -19.59 5.04
C THR A 208 1.91 -18.84 4.58
N HIS A 209 1.24 -19.33 3.53
CA HIS A 209 -0.01 -18.74 3.07
C HIS A 209 -1.11 -18.87 4.14
N HIS A 210 -1.22 -20.02 4.80
CA HIS A 210 -2.18 -20.23 5.88
C HIS A 210 -1.91 -19.33 7.09
N THR A 211 -0.65 -19.16 7.49
CA THR A 211 -0.31 -18.31 8.62
C THR A 211 -0.61 -16.84 8.34
N LEU A 212 -0.34 -16.36 7.12
CA LEU A 212 -0.63 -14.97 6.73
C LEU A 212 -2.13 -14.70 6.71
N ARG A 213 -2.93 -15.62 6.16
CA ARG A 213 -4.40 -15.48 6.13
C ARG A 213 -5.04 -15.61 7.50
N ALA A 214 -4.56 -16.52 8.34
CA ALA A 214 -5.04 -16.62 9.72
C ALA A 214 -4.72 -15.33 10.51
N ALA A 215 -3.54 -14.74 10.29
CA ALA A 215 -3.19 -13.46 10.90
C ALA A 215 -4.11 -12.32 10.40
N SER A 216 -4.39 -12.26 9.09
CA SER A 216 -5.35 -11.29 8.51
C SER A 216 -6.74 -11.41 9.14
N PHE A 217 -7.27 -12.63 9.23
CA PHE A 217 -8.57 -12.88 9.86
C PHE A 217 -8.61 -12.42 11.32
N ILE A 218 -7.59 -12.77 12.10
CA ILE A 218 -7.49 -12.34 13.51
C ILE A 218 -7.41 -10.82 13.61
N ALA A 219 -6.62 -10.16 12.77
CA ALA A 219 -6.53 -8.71 12.74
C ALA A 219 -7.87 -8.04 12.43
N ASN A 220 -8.63 -8.56 11.46
CA ASN A 220 -9.96 -8.04 11.11
C ASN A 220 -10.98 -8.20 12.24
N VAL A 221 -10.93 -9.32 12.99
CA VAL A 221 -11.78 -9.52 14.18
C VAL A 221 -11.42 -8.54 15.31
N ILE A 222 -10.12 -8.33 15.56
CA ILE A 222 -9.64 -7.35 16.55
C ILE A 222 -10.10 -5.94 16.15
N PHE A 223 -9.98 -5.60 14.86
CA PHE A 223 -10.40 -4.31 14.34
C PHE A 223 -11.92 -4.08 14.50
N LEU A 224 -12.74 -5.10 14.21
CA LEU A 224 -14.19 -5.03 14.43
C LEU A 224 -14.53 -4.82 15.91
N ALA A 225 -13.86 -5.53 16.83
CA ALA A 225 -14.04 -5.35 18.27
C ALA A 225 -13.61 -3.95 18.73
N PHE A 226 -12.55 -3.41 18.15
CA PHE A 226 -12.07 -2.05 18.41
C PHE A 226 -13.08 -0.99 17.94
N ILE A 227 -13.60 -1.08 16.70
CA ILE A 227 -14.65 -0.16 16.23
C ILE A 227 -15.89 -0.28 17.12
N ALA A 228 -16.25 -1.49 17.55
CA ALA A 228 -17.34 -1.68 18.50
C ALA A 228 -17.13 -1.04 19.86
N HIS A 229 -15.89 -1.04 20.34
CA HIS A 229 -15.53 -0.31 21.54
C HIS A 229 -15.62 1.20 21.33
N LEU A 230 -15.10 1.73 20.22
CA LEU A 230 -15.17 3.16 19.89
C LEU A 230 -16.62 3.63 19.79
N THR A 231 -17.48 2.91 19.06
CA THR A 231 -18.91 3.25 18.94
C THR A 231 -19.62 3.21 20.30
N ARG A 232 -19.21 2.33 21.21
CA ARG A 232 -19.75 2.30 22.58
C ARG A 232 -19.30 3.49 23.42
N VAL A 233 -18.03 3.90 23.32
CA VAL A 233 -17.44 4.96 24.15
C VAL A 233 -17.87 6.35 23.67
N TYR A 234 -17.86 6.56 22.36
CA TYR A 234 -18.08 7.88 21.77
C TYR A 234 -19.51 8.09 21.27
N HIS A 235 -20.39 7.09 21.37
CA HIS A 235 -21.76 7.11 20.85
C HIS A 235 -21.90 7.40 19.34
N ASP A 236 -20.79 7.48 18.62
CA ASP A 236 -20.73 7.67 17.19
C ASP A 236 -20.73 6.32 16.45
N THR A 237 -21.68 6.17 15.53
CA THR A 237 -21.71 4.99 14.66
C THR A 237 -20.75 5.19 13.49
N TYR A 238 -19.88 4.20 13.24
CA TYR A 238 -18.99 4.16 12.07
C TYR A 238 -19.44 3.10 11.05
N PRO A 239 -20.66 3.19 10.46
CA PRO A 239 -21.19 2.16 9.58
C PRO A 239 -20.24 1.74 8.45
N PRO A 240 -19.49 2.65 7.79
CA PRO A 240 -18.47 2.29 6.81
C PRO A 240 -17.43 1.29 7.32
N ALA A 241 -16.91 1.52 8.52
CA ALA A 241 -15.82 0.74 9.09
C ALA A 241 -16.31 -0.66 9.52
N TYR A 242 -17.54 -0.75 10.05
CA TYR A 242 -18.20 -2.02 10.34
C TYR A 242 -18.44 -2.86 9.08
N VAL A 243 -18.97 -2.25 8.01
CA VAL A 243 -19.25 -2.95 6.76
C VAL A 243 -17.96 -3.48 6.15
N ALA A 244 -16.90 -2.66 6.13
CA ALA A 244 -15.59 -3.07 5.63
C ALA A 244 -14.98 -4.23 6.43
N ALA A 245 -15.00 -4.14 7.77
CA ALA A 245 -14.46 -5.17 8.65
C ALA A 245 -15.27 -6.48 8.56
N CYS A 246 -16.60 -6.42 8.56
CA CYS A 246 -17.46 -7.59 8.37
C CYS A 246 -17.22 -8.24 7.00
N TRP A 247 -17.06 -7.44 5.94
CA TRP A 247 -16.78 -7.97 4.60
C TRP A 247 -15.43 -8.67 4.53
N ALA A 248 -14.39 -8.07 5.11
CA ALA A 248 -13.04 -8.66 5.18
C ALA A 248 -13.06 -10.00 5.95
N ILE A 249 -13.78 -10.07 7.07
CA ILE A 249 -13.96 -11.31 7.85
C ILE A 249 -14.68 -12.38 7.03
N VAL A 250 -15.76 -12.03 6.34
CA VAL A 250 -16.52 -12.98 5.50
C VAL A 250 -15.65 -13.52 4.36
N TRP A 251 -14.87 -12.65 3.71
CA TRP A 251 -14.00 -13.05 2.61
C TRP A 251 -12.85 -13.94 3.06
N ASP A 252 -12.11 -13.52 4.10
CA ASP A 252 -11.03 -14.32 4.69
C ASP A 252 -11.56 -15.67 5.22
N GLY A 253 -12.77 -15.68 5.77
CA GLY A 253 -13.46 -16.89 6.21
C GLY A 253 -13.81 -17.83 5.06
N LEU A 254 -14.39 -17.33 3.97
CA LEU A 254 -14.71 -18.11 2.78
C LEU A 254 -13.46 -18.71 2.13
N GLU A 255 -12.39 -17.93 1.99
CA GLU A 255 -11.12 -18.40 1.45
C GLU A 255 -10.52 -19.48 2.36
N THR A 256 -10.54 -19.26 3.68
CA THR A 256 -10.05 -20.25 4.66
C THR A 256 -10.85 -21.56 4.58
N ILE A 257 -12.18 -21.49 4.49
CA ILE A 257 -13.05 -22.67 4.31
C ILE A 257 -12.74 -23.39 3.00
N MET A 258 -12.57 -22.66 1.89
CA MET A 258 -12.23 -23.23 0.59
C MET A 258 -10.88 -23.95 0.60
N VAL A 259 -9.88 -23.39 1.28
CA VAL A 259 -8.56 -24.02 1.38
C VAL A 259 -8.57 -25.21 2.35
N LEU A 260 -9.33 -25.16 3.44
CA LEU A 260 -9.51 -26.29 4.37
C LEU A 260 -10.26 -27.46 3.71
N ASN A 261 -11.20 -27.18 2.79
CA ASN A 261 -11.96 -28.19 2.05
C ASN A 261 -11.20 -28.77 0.82
N ARG A 262 -9.86 -28.63 0.78
CA ARG A 262 -9.00 -29.07 -0.32
C ARG A 262 -9.02 -30.58 -0.60
N SER A 263 -9.65 -31.39 0.24
CA SER A 263 -9.82 -32.83 -0.04
C SER A 263 -10.65 -33.07 -1.31
N ASN A 264 -11.52 -32.12 -1.69
CA ASN A 264 -12.44 -32.31 -2.83
C ASN A 264 -12.20 -31.40 -4.05
N PHE A 265 -11.50 -30.26 -3.91
CA PHE A 265 -11.29 -29.32 -5.02
C PHE A 265 -9.82 -29.07 -5.35
N ARG A 266 -9.39 -29.50 -6.55
CA ARG A 266 -8.10 -29.12 -7.14
C ARG A 266 -8.23 -27.78 -7.86
N PHE A 267 -7.97 -26.69 -7.16
CA PHE A 267 -7.87 -25.39 -7.80
C PHE A 267 -6.59 -25.27 -8.63
N SER A 268 -6.73 -24.71 -9.83
CA SER A 268 -5.59 -24.27 -10.65
C SER A 268 -4.99 -23.01 -10.01
N SER A 269 -3.68 -22.78 -10.18
CA SER A 269 -3.06 -21.52 -9.72
C SER A 269 -3.72 -20.28 -10.30
N GLY A 270 -4.33 -20.37 -11.49
CA GLY A 270 -5.09 -19.26 -12.08
C GLY A 270 -6.34 -18.91 -11.28
N THR A 271 -7.03 -19.90 -10.72
CA THR A 271 -8.29 -19.68 -9.99
C THR A 271 -8.05 -18.93 -8.67
N LEU A 272 -6.94 -19.19 -7.98
CA LEU A 272 -6.57 -18.45 -6.77
C LEU A 272 -6.32 -16.97 -7.09
N THR A 273 -5.58 -16.68 -8.16
CA THR A 273 -5.35 -15.31 -8.62
C THR A 273 -6.65 -14.64 -9.08
N THR A 274 -7.58 -15.37 -9.70
CA THR A 274 -8.89 -14.84 -10.08
C THR A 274 -9.74 -14.49 -8.85
N VAL A 275 -9.68 -15.30 -7.79
CA VAL A 275 -10.36 -15.04 -6.52
C VAL A 275 -9.77 -13.79 -5.85
N ASP A 276 -8.43 -13.67 -5.76
CA ASP A 276 -7.78 -12.46 -5.22
C ASP A 276 -8.16 -11.20 -6.01
N LEU A 277 -8.21 -11.30 -7.35
CA LEU A 277 -8.61 -10.19 -8.21
C LEU A 277 -10.08 -9.81 -8.03
N LEU A 278 -10.96 -10.80 -7.83
CA LEU A 278 -12.39 -10.59 -7.56
C LEU A 278 -12.61 -9.95 -6.18
N GLY A 279 -11.86 -10.37 -5.16
CA GLY A 279 -11.88 -9.73 -3.84
C GLY A 279 -11.50 -8.25 -3.93
N PHE A 280 -10.43 -7.93 -4.67
CA PHE A 280 -9.99 -6.56 -4.90
C PHE A 280 -11.01 -5.75 -5.73
N LEU A 281 -11.54 -6.33 -6.81
CA LEU A 281 -12.54 -5.70 -7.69
C LEU A 281 -13.91 -5.53 -7.05
N MET A 282 -14.23 -6.26 -5.97
CA MET A 282 -15.48 -6.12 -5.21
C MET A 282 -15.33 -5.11 -4.06
N LEU A 283 -14.12 -4.97 -3.51
CA LEU A 283 -13.81 -3.96 -2.49
C LEU A 283 -14.00 -2.54 -3.05
N VAL A 284 -13.52 -2.27 -4.27
CA VAL A 284 -13.57 -0.94 -4.88
C VAL A 284 -15.01 -0.43 -5.09
N PRO A 285 -15.96 -1.18 -5.69
CA PRO A 285 -17.35 -0.78 -5.81
C PRO A 285 -18.08 -0.67 -4.46
N ALA A 286 -17.74 -1.50 -3.47
CA ALA A 286 -18.32 -1.40 -2.14
C ALA A 286 -17.85 -0.12 -1.42
N SER A 287 -16.56 0.22 -1.52
CA SER A 287 -16.01 1.49 -1.04
C SER A 287 -16.63 2.69 -1.76
N LEU A 288 -16.82 2.60 -3.08
CA LEU A 288 -17.43 3.66 -3.89
C LEU A 288 -18.94 3.83 -3.63
N ALA A 289 -19.70 2.74 -3.51
CA ALA A 289 -21.12 2.77 -3.19
C ALA A 289 -21.35 3.31 -1.77
N ASN A 290 -20.47 2.95 -0.82
CA ASN A 290 -20.54 3.45 0.54
C ASN A 290 -20.14 4.94 0.63
N TRP A 291 -19.12 5.38 -0.13
CA TRP A 291 -18.80 6.80 -0.30
C TRP A 291 -20.00 7.57 -0.88
N TRP A 292 -20.63 7.02 -1.93
CA TRP A 292 -21.81 7.60 -2.55
C TRP A 292 -23.03 7.70 -1.61
N ILE A 293 -23.28 6.67 -0.80
CA ILE A 293 -24.38 6.67 0.19
C ILE A 293 -24.09 7.63 1.36
N SER A 294 -22.84 7.73 1.80
CA SER A 294 -22.44 8.68 2.86
C SER A 294 -22.52 10.14 2.40
N GLY A 295 -22.29 10.42 1.11
CA GLY A 295 -22.36 11.75 0.53
C GLY A 295 -23.78 12.33 0.45
N PHE A 296 -24.82 11.49 0.36
CA PHE A 296 -26.21 11.94 0.25
C PHE A 296 -26.88 12.25 1.61
N ASN A 297 -26.33 11.76 2.73
CA ASN A 297 -26.88 11.99 4.06
C ASN A 297 -26.21 13.13 4.84
N ASN A 298 -25.25 13.83 4.25
CA ASN A 298 -24.75 15.10 4.78
C ASN A 298 -25.79 16.21 4.56
N ARG A 299 -26.85 16.20 5.38
CA ARG A 299 -27.37 17.49 5.85
C ARG A 299 -26.23 18.15 6.58
N SER A 300 -25.74 19.24 6.01
CA SER A 300 -25.05 20.34 6.63
C SER A 300 -24.64 20.08 8.09
N TYR A 301 -23.44 19.56 8.30
CA TYR A 301 -22.67 19.97 9.47
C TYR A 301 -22.35 21.44 9.25
N GLU A 302 -23.33 22.30 9.53
CA GLU A 302 -23.13 23.73 9.73
C GLU A 302 -22.32 23.83 11.03
N TYR A 303 -21.02 23.64 10.88
CA TYR A 303 -20.04 23.64 11.94
C TYR A 303 -19.84 25.11 12.33
N ASP A 304 -20.40 25.48 13.49
CA ASP A 304 -20.49 26.85 13.95
C ASP A 304 -19.09 27.37 14.34
N ARG A 305 -18.43 28.00 13.37
CA ARG A 305 -17.08 28.60 13.45
C ARG A 305 -16.92 29.56 14.65
N ALA A 306 -18.02 30.04 15.21
CA ALA A 306 -18.04 30.89 16.40
C ALA A 306 -17.57 30.18 17.69
N THR A 307 -17.65 28.85 17.76
CA THR A 307 -17.31 28.10 19.00
C THR A 307 -15.82 27.74 19.06
N GLU A 308 -15.16 27.62 17.91
CA GLU A 308 -13.75 27.21 17.81
C GLU A 308 -12.77 28.32 18.25
N LEU A 309 -13.11 29.59 18.01
CA LEU A 309 -12.30 30.73 18.48
C LEU A 309 -12.30 30.86 20.01
N ALA A 310 -13.28 30.29 20.71
CA ALA A 310 -13.34 30.31 22.17
C ALA A 310 -12.53 29.17 22.82
N ASP A 311 -12.24 28.09 22.10
CA ASP A 311 -11.56 26.90 22.63
C ASP A 311 -10.18 26.62 22.00
N ALA A 312 -9.72 27.46 21.06
CA ALA A 312 -8.41 27.32 20.39
C ALA A 312 -7.19 27.29 21.35
N ASP A 313 -7.31 27.84 22.57
CA ASP A 313 -6.25 27.81 23.58
C ASP A 313 -6.18 26.51 24.39
N LYS A 314 -7.15 25.60 24.22
CA LYS A 314 -7.09 24.27 24.84
C LYS A 314 -6.76 23.24 23.77
N TRP A 315 -5.47 23.01 23.58
CA TRP A 315 -4.93 21.88 22.83
C TRP A 315 -5.31 20.55 23.52
N ASN A 316 -6.56 20.14 23.37
CA ASN A 316 -7.15 19.04 24.08
C ASN A 316 -6.90 17.75 23.28
N TRP A 317 -5.91 16.97 23.72
CA TRP A 317 -5.54 15.65 23.18
C TRP A 317 -6.69 14.64 23.12
N ASN A 318 -7.83 14.93 23.76
CA ASN A 318 -8.96 14.03 23.91
C ASN A 318 -9.77 13.75 22.63
N HIS A 319 -9.60 14.53 21.55
CA HIS A 319 -10.33 14.31 20.28
C HIS A 319 -9.48 13.70 19.15
N LYS A 320 -8.18 13.47 19.36
CA LYS A 320 -7.26 12.97 18.30
C LYS A 320 -6.65 11.60 18.58
N CYS A 321 -7.10 10.90 19.63
CA CYS A 321 -6.77 9.51 19.89
C CYS A 321 -7.64 8.54 19.08
N VAL A 322 -7.58 8.61 17.76
CA VAL A 322 -8.13 7.57 16.87
C VAL A 322 -6.99 7.11 15.96
N TRP A 323 -6.11 6.30 16.52
CA TRP A 323 -5.02 5.64 15.80
C TRP A 323 -5.23 4.12 15.76
N VAL A 324 -4.54 3.50 14.80
CA VAL A 324 -4.16 2.08 14.70
C VAL A 324 -5.16 1.15 13.99
N ALA A 325 -5.01 0.95 12.68
CA ALA A 325 -5.60 -0.21 12.00
C ALA A 325 -4.99 -0.67 10.65
N CYS A 326 -4.12 0.07 9.98
CA CYS A 326 -3.75 -0.28 8.59
C CYS A 326 -2.38 -0.97 8.40
N ALA A 327 -1.77 -1.52 9.45
CA ALA A 327 -0.46 -2.19 9.37
C ALA A 327 -0.51 -3.71 9.09
N SER A 328 -1.61 -4.24 8.55
CA SER A 328 -1.74 -5.68 8.23
C SER A 328 -2.28 -5.93 6.83
N LEU A 329 -1.50 -5.50 5.82
CA LEU A 329 -1.53 -6.04 4.46
C LEU A 329 -0.12 -6.46 4.05
#